data_AF-A0A7D5MVN6-F1
#
_entry.id   AF-A0A7D5MVN6-F1
#
_cell.length_a   1.000
_cell.length_b   1.000
_cell.length_c   1.000
_cell.angle_alpha   90.00
_cell.angle_beta   90.00
_cell.angle_gamma   90.00
#
_symmetry.space_group_name_H-M   'P 1'
#
loop_
_entity.id
_entity.type
_entity.pdbx_description
1 polymer ?
#
loop_
_entity_poly.entity_id
_entity_poly.type
_entity_poly.pdbx_seq_one_letter_code
_entity_poly.pdbx_strand_id
1 'polypeptide(L)'
;MQRKQSFYAVRNTMHVMCDSPRPATQSLRYSLSGNLANVRTQLYQKRNGAFYLVAWVEKQSFFRNKVINNAPQAVKIRFEQPISRVRAYQPSDTAGGIARSNQPKQTYTQPSVINLSVKDALTILEIVPRGTALPGVSTKCSFAAS
;
A
#
# COMPACT_ATOMS: atom_id res chain seq x y z
N MET A 1 -17.68 -9.40 -22.07
CA MET A 1 -16.97 -8.15 -21.71
C MET A 1 -15.71 -8.47 -20.92
N GLN A 2 -14.53 -8.09 -21.40
CA GLN A 2 -13.27 -8.25 -20.67
C GLN A 2 -13.07 -7.07 -19.71
N ARG A 3 -12.83 -7.35 -18.43
CA ARG A 3 -12.60 -6.30 -17.40
C ARG A 3 -11.25 -5.63 -17.62
N LYS A 4 -11.21 -4.28 -17.54
CA LYS A 4 -10.00 -3.46 -17.71
C LYS A 4 -9.08 -3.57 -16.50
N GLN A 5 -7.78 -3.29 -16.66
CA GLN A 5 -6.80 -3.32 -15.57
C GLN A 5 -7.16 -2.39 -14.39
N SER A 6 -7.79 -1.25 -14.68
CA SER A 6 -8.27 -0.31 -13.67
C SER A 6 -9.30 -0.93 -12.71
N PHE A 7 -10.18 -1.80 -13.22
CA PHE A 7 -11.14 -2.52 -12.37
C PHE A 7 -10.42 -3.39 -11.34
N TYR A 8 -9.38 -4.12 -11.76
CA TYR A 8 -8.62 -4.98 -10.88
C TYR A 8 -7.84 -4.18 -9.84
N ALA A 9 -7.21 -3.06 -10.24
CA ALA A 9 -6.51 -2.18 -9.31
C ALA A 9 -7.42 -1.68 -8.18
N VAL A 10 -8.63 -1.19 -8.53
CA VAL A 10 -9.61 -0.71 -7.54
C VAL A 10 -10.07 -1.85 -6.62
N ARG A 11 -10.48 -2.99 -7.20
CA ARG A 11 -10.93 -4.16 -6.43
C ARG A 11 -9.86 -4.65 -5.45
N ASN A 12 -8.61 -4.74 -5.90
CA ASN A 12 -7.50 -5.21 -5.08
C ASN A 12 -7.16 -4.19 -3.97
N THR A 13 -7.21 -2.89 -4.27
CA THR A 13 -7.05 -1.83 -3.25
C THR A 13 -8.13 -1.94 -2.18
N MET A 14 -9.39 -2.10 -2.57
CA MET A 14 -10.50 -2.29 -1.62
C MET A 14 -10.27 -3.51 -0.73
N HIS A 15 -9.80 -4.63 -1.30
CA HIS A 15 -9.46 -5.81 -0.51
C HIS A 15 -8.33 -5.57 0.49
N VAL A 16 -7.22 -4.93 0.07
CA VAL A 16 -6.09 -4.64 0.96
C VAL A 16 -6.47 -3.65 2.05
N MET A 17 -7.29 -2.64 1.73
CA MET A 17 -7.65 -1.55 2.64
C MET A 17 -8.87 -1.86 3.51
N CYS A 18 -9.59 -2.94 3.24
CA CYS A 18 -10.81 -3.28 3.96
C CYS A 18 -10.60 -3.38 5.48
N ASP A 19 -11.45 -2.68 6.23
CA ASP A 19 -11.49 -2.66 7.70
C ASP A 19 -12.88 -2.23 8.18
N SER A 20 -13.21 -2.51 9.45
CA SER A 20 -14.41 -1.97 10.09
C SER A 20 -14.13 -0.57 10.64
N PRO A 21 -15.08 0.39 10.54
CA PRO A 21 -14.84 1.77 10.96
C PRO A 21 -14.54 1.85 12.46
N ARG A 22 -13.42 2.49 12.80
CA ARG A 22 -13.04 2.86 14.17
C ARG A 22 -12.13 4.10 14.11
N PRO A 23 -12.19 5.00 15.09
CA PRO A 23 -11.22 6.09 15.19
C PRO A 23 -9.79 5.56 15.29
N ALA A 24 -8.85 6.24 14.62
CA ALA A 24 -7.43 6.00 14.82
C ALA A 24 -7.06 6.37 16.26
N THR A 25 -6.34 5.48 16.94
CA THR A 25 -5.97 5.65 18.36
C THR A 25 -4.46 5.82 18.55
N GLN A 26 -3.67 5.66 17.49
CA GLN A 26 -2.21 5.76 17.55
C GLN A 26 -1.69 6.57 16.37
N SER A 27 -0.48 7.10 16.51
CA SER A 27 0.26 7.75 15.44
C SER A 27 1.47 6.91 15.01
N LEU A 28 1.84 7.05 13.73
CA LEU A 28 3.09 6.51 13.20
C LEU A 28 4.06 7.67 12.97
N ARG A 29 5.21 7.64 13.63
CA ARG A 29 6.29 8.60 13.42
C ARG A 29 7.26 8.09 12.36
N TYR A 30 7.31 8.81 11.23
CA TYR A 30 8.19 8.49 10.11
C TYR A 30 8.56 9.76 9.33
N SER A 31 9.67 9.69 8.61
CA SER A 31 10.12 10.75 7.70
C SER A 31 10.37 10.19 6.30
N LEU A 32 10.05 10.97 5.27
CA LEU A 32 10.35 10.66 3.87
C LEU A 32 11.55 11.49 3.39
N SER A 33 12.44 10.88 2.61
CA SER A 33 13.55 11.58 1.96
C SER A 33 13.85 11.00 0.59
N GLY A 34 14.68 11.68 -0.21
CA GLY A 34 15.01 11.28 -1.58
C GLY A 34 14.27 12.16 -2.60
N ASN A 35 13.87 11.60 -3.74
CA ASN A 35 13.08 12.34 -4.71
C ASN A 35 11.59 12.27 -4.32
N LEU A 36 11.04 13.39 -3.85
CA LEU A 36 9.65 13.51 -3.44
C LEU A 36 8.81 14.33 -4.44
N ALA A 37 9.38 14.67 -5.61
CA ALA A 37 8.68 15.50 -6.60
C ALA A 37 7.42 14.77 -7.09
N ASN A 38 6.25 15.37 -6.86
CA ASN A 38 4.94 14.77 -7.17
C ASN A 38 4.65 13.46 -6.44
N VAL A 39 5.41 13.10 -5.40
CA VAL A 39 5.07 11.94 -4.56
C VAL A 39 3.94 12.35 -3.61
N ARG A 40 2.83 11.63 -3.67
CA ARG A 40 1.71 11.75 -2.75
C ARG A 40 1.71 10.60 -1.78
N THR A 41 1.34 10.88 -0.54
CA THR A 41 1.16 9.85 0.48
C THR A 41 -0.11 10.08 1.29
N GLN A 42 -0.72 8.98 1.73
CA GLN A 42 -1.83 8.99 2.68
C GLN A 42 -1.61 7.87 3.70
N LEU A 43 -1.74 8.22 4.98
CA LEU A 43 -1.57 7.27 6.08
C LEU A 43 -2.93 6.92 6.68
N TYR A 44 -3.18 5.62 6.82
CA TYR A 44 -4.36 5.08 7.47
C TYR A 44 -3.94 4.18 8.65
N GLN A 45 -4.83 4.02 9.63
CA GLN A 45 -4.68 3.04 10.69
C GLN A 45 -5.89 2.11 10.67
N LYS A 46 -5.64 0.80 10.68
CA LYS A 46 -6.70 -0.21 10.84
C LYS A 46 -6.97 -0.52 12.31
N ARG A 47 -8.12 -1.11 12.61
CA ARG A 47 -8.53 -1.55 13.96
C ARG A 47 -7.50 -2.46 14.64
N ASN A 48 -6.78 -3.27 13.88
CA ASN A 48 -5.72 -4.16 14.39
C ASN A 48 -4.43 -3.42 14.78
N GLY A 49 -4.40 -2.09 14.69
CA GLY A 49 -3.27 -1.23 15.01
C GLY A 49 -2.19 -1.17 13.93
N ALA A 50 -2.33 -1.91 12.83
CA ALA A 50 -1.42 -1.75 11.69
C ALA A 50 -1.73 -0.44 10.94
N PHE A 51 -0.66 0.20 10.48
CA PHE A 51 -0.73 1.38 9.64
C PHE A 51 -0.62 0.98 8.17
N TYR A 52 -1.35 1.68 7.31
CA TYR A 52 -1.31 1.51 5.86
C TYR A 52 -0.88 2.84 5.24
N LEU A 53 0.38 2.91 4.80
CA LEU A 53 0.90 4.06 4.06
C LEU A 53 0.74 3.81 2.56
N VAL A 54 -0.13 4.58 1.93
CA VAL A 54 -0.36 4.56 0.48
C VAL A 54 0.53 5.62 -0.16
N ALA A 55 1.25 5.27 -1.22
CA ALA A 55 2.15 6.18 -1.94
C ALA A 55 2.03 6.01 -3.46
N TRP A 56 2.07 7.12 -4.20
CA TRP A 56 2.13 7.15 -5.66
C TRP A 56 2.77 8.43 -6.18
N VAL A 57 3.23 8.41 -7.43
CA VAL A 57 3.67 9.60 -8.18
C VAL A 57 2.47 10.19 -8.91
N GLU A 58 2.09 11.42 -8.59
CA GLU A 58 1.05 12.18 -9.28
C GLU A 58 1.59 12.76 -10.58
N LYS A 59 1.68 11.90 -11.59
CA LYS A 59 2.00 12.26 -12.98
C LYS A 59 1.02 11.60 -13.93
N GLN A 60 0.82 12.22 -15.08
CA GLN A 60 -0.01 11.65 -16.14
C GLN A 60 0.62 10.34 -16.63
N SER A 61 -0.15 9.25 -16.55
CA SER A 61 0.26 7.90 -16.98
C SER A 61 -0.41 7.44 -18.26
N PHE A 62 -1.32 8.26 -18.84
CA PHE A 62 -2.06 7.94 -20.05
C PHE A 62 -2.39 9.17 -20.88
N PHE A 63 -2.15 9.11 -22.18
CA PHE A 63 -2.51 10.17 -23.14
C PHE A 63 -2.79 9.59 -24.52
N ARG A 64 -3.90 10.01 -25.17
CA ARG A 64 -4.28 9.60 -26.54
C ARG A 64 -4.12 8.10 -26.81
N ASN A 65 -4.71 7.27 -25.96
CA ASN A 65 -4.67 5.81 -26.05
C ASN A 65 -3.28 5.16 -25.88
N LYS A 66 -2.30 5.89 -25.35
CA LYS A 66 -0.96 5.39 -25.04
C LYS A 66 -0.67 5.51 -23.55
N VAL A 67 -0.05 4.47 -23.01
CA VAL A 67 0.52 4.49 -21.66
C VAL A 67 1.80 5.31 -21.68
N ILE A 68 1.91 6.24 -20.74
CA ILE A 68 3.14 7.00 -20.49
C ILE A 68 3.88 6.26 -19.38
N ASN A 69 5.08 5.77 -19.68
CA ASN A 69 5.89 5.07 -18.69
C ASN A 69 6.66 6.09 -17.84
N ASN A 70 6.13 6.44 -16.67
CA ASN A 70 6.83 7.29 -15.73
C ASN A 70 7.91 6.50 -14.99
N ALA A 71 9.14 7.02 -14.96
CA ALA A 71 10.21 6.41 -14.21
C ALA A 71 9.85 6.35 -12.70
N PRO A 72 10.10 5.22 -12.01
CA PRO A 72 9.88 5.13 -10.57
C PRO A 72 10.76 6.11 -9.79
N GLN A 73 10.25 6.63 -8.68
CA GLN A 73 10.98 7.50 -7.77
C GLN A 73 11.47 6.72 -6.56
N ALA A 74 12.77 6.84 -6.27
CA ALA A 74 13.36 6.25 -5.07
C ALA A 74 13.05 7.14 -3.85
N VAL A 75 12.18 6.64 -2.98
CA VAL A 75 11.76 7.29 -1.74
C VAL A 75 12.30 6.48 -0.57
N LYS A 76 13.01 7.11 0.35
CA LYS A 76 13.47 6.50 1.59
C LYS A 76 12.50 6.84 2.71
N ILE A 77 12.07 5.81 3.44
CA ILE A 77 11.21 5.92 4.61
C ILE A 77 12.06 5.56 5.82
N ARG A 78 12.18 6.47 6.78
CA ARG A 78 12.80 6.21 8.08
C ARG A 78 11.72 6.19 9.15
N PHE A 79 11.69 5.13 9.95
CA PHE A 79 10.79 5.02 11.08
C PHE A 79 11.47 5.54 12.35
N GLU A 80 10.78 6.40 13.08
CA GLU A 80 11.26 6.96 14.36
C GLU A 80 10.77 6.16 15.57
N GLN A 81 10.07 5.04 15.31
CA GLN A 81 9.60 4.10 16.31
C GLN A 81 9.94 2.67 15.89
N PRO A 82 10.09 1.74 16.84
CA PRO A 82 10.38 0.35 16.51
C PRO A 82 9.25 -0.29 15.68
N ILE A 83 9.59 -0.83 14.52
CA ILE A 83 8.68 -1.59 13.67
C ILE A 83 8.96 -3.08 13.83
N SER A 84 7.92 -3.91 13.82
CA SER A 84 8.05 -5.37 13.82
C SER A 84 8.12 -5.93 12.41
N ARG A 85 7.30 -5.40 11.50
CA ARG A 85 7.21 -5.84 10.11
C ARG A 85 6.67 -4.73 9.20
N VAL A 86 7.15 -4.71 7.96
CA VAL A 86 6.51 -3.97 6.86
C VAL A 86 6.25 -4.91 5.69
N ARG A 87 5.09 -4.78 5.05
CA ARG A 87 4.69 -5.53 3.85
C ARG A 87 4.27 -4.56 2.76
N ALA A 88 4.85 -4.70 1.57
CA ALA A 88 4.53 -3.87 0.41
C ALA A 88 3.59 -4.59 -0.54
N TYR A 89 2.54 -3.91 -0.98
CA TYR A 89 1.52 -4.39 -1.91
C TYR A 89 1.47 -3.47 -3.13
N GLN A 90 1.24 -4.06 -4.30
CA GLN A 90 1.05 -3.36 -5.58
C GLN A 90 -0.28 -3.82 -6.20
N PRO A 91 -1.41 -3.19 -5.85
CA PRO A 91 -2.75 -3.64 -6.27
C PRO A 91 -2.97 -3.63 -7.78
N SER A 92 -2.22 -2.78 -8.50
CA SER A 92 -2.24 -2.66 -9.96
C SER A 92 -1.54 -3.80 -10.70
N ASP A 93 -0.82 -4.69 -10.00
CA ASP A 93 -0.24 -5.88 -10.61
C ASP A 93 -1.35 -6.89 -10.92
N THR A 94 -1.71 -6.97 -12.20
CA THR A 94 -2.76 -7.83 -12.74
C THR A 94 -2.28 -9.24 -13.09
N ALA A 95 -1.02 -9.61 -12.82
CA ALA A 95 -0.46 -10.94 -13.14
C ALA A 95 -1.03 -12.10 -12.28
N GLY A 96 -2.19 -11.91 -11.66
CA GLY A 96 -2.90 -12.93 -10.91
C GLY A 96 -4.26 -12.46 -10.43
N GLY A 97 -5.16 -13.41 -10.14
CA GLY A 97 -6.43 -13.10 -9.46
C GLY A 97 -6.21 -12.46 -8.07
N ILE A 98 -7.30 -12.10 -7.39
CA ILE A 98 -7.32 -11.40 -6.09
C ILE A 98 -6.28 -11.97 -5.10
N ALA A 99 -6.15 -13.30 -5.03
CA ALA A 99 -5.22 -13.98 -4.13
C ALA A 99 -3.74 -13.57 -4.33
N ARG A 100 -3.29 -13.37 -5.58
CA ARG A 100 -1.90 -12.95 -5.88
C ARG A 100 -1.70 -11.45 -5.74
N SER A 101 -2.70 -10.64 -6.05
CA SER A 101 -2.63 -9.18 -5.88
C SER A 101 -2.69 -8.77 -4.40
N ASN A 102 -3.27 -9.61 -3.53
CA ASN A 102 -3.29 -9.42 -2.08
C ASN A 102 -2.09 -10.03 -1.36
N GLN A 103 -1.13 -10.63 -2.07
CA GLN A 103 0.11 -11.09 -1.46
C GLN A 103 1.12 -9.94 -1.42
N PRO A 104 1.87 -9.81 -0.31
CA PRO A 104 2.93 -8.82 -0.24
C PRO A 104 4.01 -9.15 -1.28
N LYS A 105 4.37 -8.17 -2.10
CA LYS A 105 5.46 -8.25 -3.08
C LYS A 105 6.82 -8.19 -2.41
N GLN A 106 6.87 -7.58 -1.24
CA GLN A 106 8.07 -7.50 -0.42
C GLN A 106 7.70 -7.48 1.06
N THR A 107 8.50 -8.15 1.89
CA THR A 107 8.35 -8.14 3.34
C THR A 107 9.69 -7.77 3.97
N TYR A 108 9.64 -6.88 4.95
CA TYR A 108 10.78 -6.44 5.75
C TYR A 108 10.53 -6.82 7.22
N THR A 109 11.51 -7.45 7.86
CA THR A 109 11.48 -7.79 9.29
C THR A 109 12.24 -6.73 10.08
N GLN A 110 11.56 -6.17 11.09
CA GLN A 110 12.11 -5.15 11.99
C GLN A 110 12.84 -3.97 11.32
N PRO A 111 12.32 -3.37 10.24
CA PRO A 111 13.04 -2.32 9.53
C PRO A 111 13.07 -1.01 10.33
N SER A 112 14.20 -0.33 10.34
CA SER A 112 14.32 1.08 10.74
C SER A 112 14.28 2.02 9.53
N VAL A 113 14.67 1.53 8.36
CA VAL A 113 14.68 2.25 7.09
C VAL A 113 14.22 1.33 5.96
N ILE A 114 13.46 1.87 5.01
CA ILE A 114 13.05 1.18 3.77
C ILE A 114 13.34 2.10 2.58
N ASN A 115 13.88 1.52 1.50
CA ASN A 115 13.95 2.17 0.20
C ASN A 115 12.77 1.68 -0.65
N LEU A 116 11.84 2.58 -0.96
CA LEU A 116 10.63 2.33 -1.71
C LEU A 116 10.78 2.87 -3.15
N SER A 117 10.50 2.02 -4.14
CA SER A 117 10.38 2.44 -5.54
C SER A 117 8.92 2.81 -5.83
N VAL A 118 8.60 4.11 -5.78
CA VAL A 118 7.25 4.63 -5.95
C VAL A 118 6.96 4.88 -7.42
N LYS A 119 5.89 4.29 -7.94
CA LYS A 119 5.44 4.46 -9.34
C LYS A 119 4.24 5.41 -9.41
N ASP A 120 3.81 5.71 -10.63
CA ASP A 120 2.53 6.36 -10.91
C ASP A 120 1.31 5.44 -10.65
N ALA A 121 1.55 4.18 -10.29
CA ALA A 121 0.58 3.28 -9.70
C ALA A 121 0.72 3.20 -8.17
N LEU A 122 -0.41 2.94 -7.50
CA LEU A 122 -0.48 2.85 -6.04
C LEU A 122 0.45 1.76 -5.50
N THR A 123 1.24 2.12 -4.49
CA THR A 123 1.94 1.19 -3.61
C THR A 123 1.42 1.34 -2.19
N ILE A 124 1.10 0.23 -1.53
CA ILE A 124 0.55 0.23 -0.17
C ILE A 124 1.54 -0.48 0.75
N LEU A 125 1.92 0.16 1.86
CA LEU A 125 2.74 -0.44 2.90
C LEU A 125 1.90 -0.74 4.14
N GLU A 126 1.70 -2.01 4.49
CA GLU A 126 1.25 -2.43 5.82
C GLU A 126 2.45 -2.36 6.77
N ILE A 127 2.35 -1.54 7.81
CA ILE A 127 3.40 -1.25 8.78
C ILE A 127 2.88 -1.64 10.15
N VAL A 128 3.56 -2.56 10.82
CA VAL A 128 3.16 -3.08 12.14
C VAL A 128 4.18 -2.60 13.19
N PRO A 129 3.85 -1.61 14.04
CA PRO A 129 4.72 -1.19 15.13
C PRO A 129 4.97 -2.33 16.13
N ARG A 130 6.14 -2.34 16.76
CA ARG A 130 6.44 -3.27 17.85
C ARG A 130 5.56 -2.92 19.07
N GLY A 131 4.95 -3.93 19.69
CA GLY A 131 4.01 -3.74 20.80
C GLY A 131 2.53 -3.63 20.39
N THR A 132 2.24 -3.65 19.09
CA THR A 132 0.86 -3.75 18.59
C THR A 132 0.39 -5.20 18.70
N ALA A 133 -0.58 -5.48 19.56
CA ALA A 133 -1.26 -6.78 19.55
C ALA A 133 -2.05 -6.89 18.24
N LEU A 134 -1.68 -7.84 17.38
CA LEU A 134 -2.49 -8.21 16.21
C LEU A 134 -3.54 -9.22 16.71
N PRO A 135 -4.80 -8.82 17.02
CA PRO A 135 -5.84 -9.82 17.19
C PRO A 135 -5.94 -10.62 15.88
N GLY A 136 -6.02 -11.95 15.97
CA GLY A 136 -5.99 -12.87 14.82
C GLY A 136 -6.81 -12.35 13.64
N VAL A 137 -6.13 -11.86 12.60
CA VAL A 137 -6.76 -11.14 11.48
C VAL A 137 -7.32 -12.15 10.50
N SER A 138 -8.60 -12.49 10.65
CA SER A 138 -9.43 -13.00 9.56
C SER A 138 -10.65 -12.09 9.39
N THR A 139 -10.42 -10.82 9.06
CA THR A 139 -11.50 -9.99 8.51
C THR A 139 -11.66 -10.41 7.05
N LYS A 140 -12.43 -11.47 6.80
CA LYS A 140 -12.82 -11.88 5.44
C LYS A 140 -13.74 -10.79 4.90
N CYS A 141 -13.20 -9.92 4.06
CA CYS A 141 -14.02 -9.04 3.25
C CYS A 141 -14.58 -9.86 2.09
N SER A 142 -15.82 -10.32 2.26
CA SER A 142 -16.56 -11.02 1.22
C SER A 142 -17.08 -10.00 0.21
N PHE A 143 -16.34 -9.78 -0.86
CA PHE A 143 -16.85 -9.12 -2.05
C PHE A 143 -17.47 -10.21 -2.93
N ALA A 144 -18.80 -10.34 -2.88
CA ALA A 144 -19.53 -11.20 -3.79
C ALA A 144 -19.34 -10.64 -5.21
N ALA A 145 -18.71 -11.44 -6.08
CA ALA A 145 -18.70 -11.17 -7.50
C ALA A 145 -20.06 -11.65 -8.04
N SER A 146 -21.01 -10.72 -8.20
CA SER A 146 -22.13 -10.89 -9.11
C SER A 146 -21.69 -10.55 -10.54
#